data_AF-A0A936JZZ0-F1
#
_entry.id   AF-A0A936JZZ0-F1
#
_cell.length_a   1.000
_cell.length_b   1.000
_cell.length_c   1.000
_cell.angle_alpha   90.00
_cell.angle_beta   90.00
_cell.angle_gamma   90.00
#
_symmetry.space_group_name_H-M   'P 1'
#
loop_
_entity.id
_entity.type
_entity.pdbx_description
1 polymer ?
#
loop_
_entity_poly.entity_id
_entity_poly.type
_entity_poly.pdbx_seq_one_letter_code
_entity_poly.pdbx_strand_id
1 'polypeptide(L)'
;MAFGKEGGKIYSLFSVFEDLILKMEKMIQPGKSRANLIKHRSCLNHLKSFVRQRYRSNDMPFARINRQFIDDFDNYLKSEGGNAHNSANKMMQIFKKVYKIAVDNRWTAYNAFAGRRLT
;
A
#
# COMPACT_ATOMS: atom_id res chain seq x y z
N MET A 1 -17.74 9.12 14.46
CA MET A 1 -16.96 9.51 13.26
C MET A 1 -16.69 8.26 12.44
N ALA A 2 -17.38 8.09 11.30
CA ALA A 2 -17.21 6.94 10.42
C ALA A 2 -16.13 7.27 9.38
N PHE A 3 -14.89 6.89 9.65
CA PHE A 3 -13.79 7.05 8.70
C PHE A 3 -13.93 5.98 7.60
N GLY A 4 -14.21 6.41 6.37
CA GLY A 4 -14.11 5.54 5.18
C GLY A 4 -15.41 5.10 4.49
N LYS A 5 -16.52 5.85 4.61
CA LYS A 5 -17.72 5.65 3.78
C LYS A 5 -18.09 6.93 3.02
N GLU A 6 -17.92 6.91 1.70
CA GLU A 6 -18.72 7.72 0.77
C GLU A 6 -19.60 6.76 -0.04
N GLY A 7 -20.91 7.01 -0.08
CA GLY A 7 -21.87 6.20 -0.85
C GLY A 7 -22.02 4.72 -0.43
N GLY A 8 -21.56 4.34 0.77
CA GLY A 8 -21.66 2.95 1.27
C GLY A 8 -20.46 2.05 0.94
N LYS A 9 -19.47 2.52 0.16
CA LYS A 9 -18.22 1.79 -0.10
C LYS A 9 -17.27 1.90 1.11
N ILE A 10 -16.75 0.77 1.55
CA ILE A 10 -15.66 0.69 2.54
C ILE A 10 -14.34 0.80 1.79
N TYR A 11 -13.58 1.87 2.03
CA TYR A 11 -12.26 2.07 1.45
C TYR A 11 -11.20 1.41 2.32
N SER A 12 -10.73 0.25 1.88
CA SER A 12 -9.67 -0.51 2.53
C SER A 12 -8.36 -0.34 1.80
N LEU A 13 -7.26 -0.72 2.44
CA LEU A 13 -5.94 -0.68 1.86
C LEU A 13 -5.90 -1.43 0.52
N PHE A 14 -6.47 -2.64 0.49
CA PHE A 14 -6.39 -3.48 -0.71
C PHE A 14 -7.31 -3.01 -1.81
N SER A 15 -8.54 -2.58 -1.52
CA SER A 15 -9.45 -2.11 -2.56
C SER A 15 -8.93 -0.85 -3.24
N VAL A 16 -8.31 0.07 -2.49
CA VAL A 16 -7.68 1.28 -3.04
C VAL A 16 -6.44 0.94 -3.87
N PHE A 17 -5.66 -0.04 -3.44
CA PHE A 17 -4.50 -0.51 -4.21
C PHE A 17 -4.91 -1.16 -5.53
N GLU A 18 -5.94 -2.00 -5.50
CA GLU A 18 -6.48 -2.67 -6.68
C GLU A 18 -7.08 -1.67 -7.67
N ASP A 19 -7.87 -0.70 -7.19
CA ASP A 19 -8.40 0.38 -8.03
C ASP A 19 -7.29 1.20 -8.71
N LEU A 20 -6.21 1.51 -7.97
CA LEU A 20 -5.06 2.19 -8.54
C LEU A 20 -4.38 1.35 -9.63
N ILE A 21 -4.17 0.04 -9.39
CA ILE A 21 -3.58 -0.88 -10.37
C ILE A 21 -4.44 -0.97 -11.63
N LEU A 22 -5.77 -1.08 -11.48
CA LEU A 22 -6.71 -1.13 -12.59
C LEU A 22 -6.69 0.16 -13.41
N LYS A 23 -6.64 1.32 -12.75
CA LYS A 23 -6.47 2.62 -13.43
C LYS A 23 -5.15 2.68 -14.18
N MET A 24 -4.05 2.25 -13.57
CA MET A 24 -2.74 2.20 -14.23
C MET A 24 -2.76 1.31 -15.46
N GLU A 25 -3.37 0.13 -15.38
CA GLU A 25 -3.47 -0.81 -16.50
C GLU A 25 -4.23 -0.22 -17.69
N LYS A 26 -5.34 0.48 -17.44
CA LYS A 26 -6.12 1.17 -18.48
C LYS A 26 -5.37 2.31 -19.16
N MET A 27 -4.41 2.95 -18.48
CA MET A 27 -3.62 4.06 -19.00
C MET A 27 -2.37 3.63 -19.79
N ILE A 28 -2.03 2.33 -19.79
CA ILE A 28 -0.86 1.85 -20.53
C ILE A 28 -1.19 1.75 -22.01
N GLN A 29 -0.51 2.58 -22.81
CA GLN A 29 -0.58 2.50 -24.26
C GLN A 29 0.09 1.22 -24.79
N PRO A 30 -0.39 0.66 -25.91
CA PRO A 30 0.28 -0.46 -26.60
C PRO A 30 1.77 -0.17 -26.83
N GLY A 31 2.63 -1.17 -26.59
CA GLY A 31 4.07 -1.04 -26.75
C GLY A 31 4.82 -0.29 -25.63
N LYS A 32 4.12 0.26 -24.62
CA LYS A 32 4.79 0.88 -23.45
C LYS A 32 5.11 -0.15 -22.36
N SER A 33 6.20 0.11 -21.64
CA SER A 33 6.67 -0.76 -20.55
C SER A 33 5.66 -0.90 -19.41
N ARG A 34 5.43 -2.14 -18.97
CA ARG A 34 4.56 -2.49 -17.83
C ARG A 34 5.31 -2.61 -16.51
N ALA A 35 6.61 -2.27 -16.48
CA ALA A 35 7.46 -2.47 -15.31
C ALA A 35 6.93 -1.79 -14.03
N ASN A 36 6.35 -0.59 -14.16
CA ASN A 36 5.78 0.12 -13.02
C ASN A 36 4.51 -0.57 -12.48
N LEU A 37 3.65 -1.07 -13.37
CA LEU A 37 2.44 -1.83 -12.99
C LEU A 37 2.81 -3.12 -12.24
N ILE A 38 3.82 -3.84 -12.74
CA ILE A 38 4.32 -5.08 -12.11
C ILE A 38 4.81 -4.79 -10.68
N LYS A 39 5.55 -3.70 -10.48
CA LYS A 39 6.01 -3.29 -9.13
C LYS A 39 4.85 -2.99 -8.19
N HIS A 40 3.77 -2.35 -8.67
CA HIS A 40 2.58 -2.11 -7.85
C HIS A 40 1.86 -3.41 -7.49
N ARG A 41 1.69 -4.33 -8.45
CA ARG A 41 1.12 -5.67 -8.19
C ARG A 41 1.95 -6.45 -7.17
N SER A 42 3.28 -6.43 -7.30
CA SER A 42 4.20 -7.06 -6.36
C SER A 42 4.07 -6.46 -4.95
N CYS A 43 4.04 -5.12 -4.83
CA CYS A 43 3.83 -4.45 -3.55
C CYS A 43 2.51 -4.87 -2.88
N LEU A 44 1.42 -4.93 -3.66
CA LEU A 44 0.11 -5.39 -3.16
C LEU A 44 0.18 -6.83 -2.65
N ASN A 45 0.82 -7.73 -3.39
CA ASN A 45 0.97 -9.12 -2.98
C ASN A 45 1.76 -9.25 -1.67
N HIS A 46 2.87 -8.52 -1.53
CA HIS A 46 3.62 -8.49 -0.27
C HIS A 46 2.78 -7.96 0.89
N LEU A 47 2.02 -6.88 0.68
CA LEU A 47 1.12 -6.35 1.71
C LEU A 47 0.05 -7.36 2.11
N LYS A 48 -0.58 -8.05 1.16
CA LYS A 48 -1.58 -9.10 1.44
C LYS A 48 -0.98 -10.23 2.27
N SER A 49 0.20 -10.73 1.90
CA SER A 49 0.89 -11.77 2.65
C SER A 49 1.26 -11.31 4.05
N PHE A 50 1.85 -10.12 4.19
CA PHE A 50 2.21 -9.52 5.47
C PHE A 50 0.99 -9.36 6.39
N VAL A 51 -0.11 -8.78 5.89
CA VAL A 51 -1.33 -8.57 6.68
C VAL A 51 -1.94 -9.88 7.13
N ARG A 52 -1.98 -10.89 6.25
CA ARG A 52 -2.47 -12.23 6.59
C ARG A 52 -1.60 -12.89 7.67
N GLN A 53 -0.28 -12.79 7.56
CA GLN A 53 0.65 -13.42 8.50
C GLN A 53 0.66 -12.72 9.86
N ARG A 54 0.76 -11.38 9.89
CA ARG A 54 0.95 -10.61 11.13
C ARG A 54 -0.34 -10.23 11.83
N TYR A 55 -1.40 -9.94 11.07
CA TYR A 55 -2.65 -9.43 11.63
C TYR A 55 -3.82 -10.42 11.48
N ARG A 56 -3.59 -11.60 10.86
CA ARG A 56 -4.62 -12.63 10.61
C ARG A 56 -5.90 -12.07 9.99
N SER A 57 -5.74 -11.05 9.15
CA SER A 57 -6.84 -10.35 8.49
C SER A 57 -6.76 -10.56 6.98
N ASN A 58 -7.92 -10.51 6.33
CA ASN A 58 -8.02 -10.53 4.87
C ASN A 58 -8.11 -9.12 4.27
N ASP A 59 -8.23 -8.09 5.11
CA ASP A 59 -8.20 -6.70 4.69
C ASP A 59 -7.69 -5.77 5.80
N MET A 60 -7.33 -4.53 5.45
CA MET A 60 -6.80 -3.55 6.40
C MET A 60 -7.42 -2.16 6.15
N PRO A 61 -8.23 -1.62 7.07
CA PRO A 61 -8.69 -0.23 6.97
C PRO A 61 -7.54 0.73 7.25
N PHE A 62 -7.50 1.88 6.56
CA PHE A 62 -6.43 2.87 6.73
C PHE A 62 -6.31 3.40 8.16
N ALA A 63 -7.41 3.46 8.90
CA ALA A 63 -7.43 3.86 10.31
C ALA A 63 -6.62 2.93 11.24
N ARG A 64 -6.35 1.69 10.84
CA ARG A 64 -5.52 0.73 11.61
C ARG A 64 -4.04 0.78 11.25
N ILE A 65 -3.67 1.53 10.21
CA ILE A 65 -2.28 1.66 9.77
C ILE A 65 -1.64 2.78 10.59
N ASN A 66 -0.71 2.40 11.46
CA ASN A 66 0.08 3.29 12.30
C ASN A 66 1.58 3.18 11.94
N ARG A 67 2.43 3.93 12.63
CA ARG A 67 3.89 3.91 12.38
C ARG A 67 4.50 2.51 12.54
N GLN A 68 4.06 1.76 13.56
CA GLN A 68 4.52 0.40 13.80
C GLN A 68 4.21 -0.52 12.61
N PHE A 69 3.02 -0.43 12.02
CA PHE A 69 2.68 -1.17 10.80
C PHE A 69 3.67 -0.86 9.66
N ILE A 70 4.03 0.42 9.47
CA ILE A 70 4.97 0.82 8.41
C ILE A 70 6.37 0.27 8.68
N ASP A 71 6.83 0.30 9.94
CA ASP A 71 8.13 -0.25 10.35
C ASP A 71 8.16 -1.79 10.21
N ASP A 72 7.13 -2.47 10.66
CA ASP A 72 7.01 -3.93 10.56
C ASP A 72 6.94 -4.40 9.11
N PHE A 73 6.25 -3.66 8.24
CA PHE A 73 6.20 -3.99 6.83
C PHE A 73 7.54 -3.78 6.12
N ASP A 74 8.27 -2.70 6.45
CA ASP A 74 9.62 -2.46 5.92
C ASP A 74 10.60 -3.56 6.36
N ASN A 75 10.51 -3.99 7.62
CA ASN A 75 11.29 -5.10 8.15
C ASN A 75 10.93 -6.41 7.46
N TYR A 76 9.64 -6.72 7.33
CA TYR A 76 9.14 -7.89 6.61
C TYR A 76 9.69 -7.94 5.19
N LEU A 77 9.68 -6.83 4.45
CA LEU A 77 10.20 -6.80 3.08
C LEU A 77 11.68 -7.17 3.00
N LYS A 78 12.49 -6.73 3.99
CA LYS A 78 13.94 -6.96 4.06
C LYS A 78 14.32 -8.35 4.58
N SER A 79 13.49 -8.96 5.43
CA SER A 79 13.78 -10.27 6.03
C SER A 79 13.08 -11.42 5.31
N GLU A 80 11.75 -11.43 5.34
CA GLU A 80 10.89 -12.55 4.93
C GLU A 80 10.37 -12.37 3.50
N GLY A 81 10.32 -11.13 3.03
CA GLY A 81 9.79 -10.76 1.72
C GLY A 81 10.71 -11.11 0.57
N GLY A 82 11.92 -11.64 0.82
CA GLY A 82 12.89 -12.04 -0.19
C GLY A 82 13.35 -10.90 -1.12
N ASN A 83 13.13 -9.64 -0.72
CA ASN A 83 13.49 -8.49 -1.53
C ASN A 83 14.90 -8.02 -1.17
N ALA A 84 15.71 -7.75 -2.20
CA ALA A 84 16.93 -6.95 -2.02
C ALA A 84 16.57 -5.55 -1.47
N HIS A 85 17.51 -4.91 -0.77
CA HIS A 85 17.29 -3.60 -0.12
C HIS A 85 16.66 -2.54 -1.05
N ASN A 86 17.15 -2.42 -2.29
CA ASN A 86 16.61 -1.47 -3.27
C ASN A 86 15.15 -1.77 -3.63
N SER A 87 14.79 -3.06 -3.73
CA SER A 87 13.43 -3.50 -4.00
C SER A 87 12.51 -3.20 -2.81
N ALA A 88 12.97 -3.44 -1.58
CA ALA A 88 12.22 -3.11 -0.36
C ALA A 88 11.90 -1.60 -0.28
N ASN A 89 12.90 -0.74 -0.48
CA ASN A 89 12.68 0.71 -0.52
C ASN A 89 11.69 1.11 -1.62
N LYS A 90 11.77 0.47 -2.80
CA LYS A 90 10.81 0.72 -3.89
C LYS A 90 9.38 0.35 -3.48
N MET A 91 9.18 -0.77 -2.79
CA MET A 91 7.86 -1.16 -2.29
C MET A 91 7.35 -0.16 -1.24
N MET A 92 8.21 0.31 -0.33
CA MET A 92 7.84 1.34 0.65
C MET A 92 7.43 2.66 -0.02
N GLN A 93 8.13 3.07 -1.09
CA GLN A 93 7.76 4.26 -1.86
C GLN A 93 6.40 4.10 -2.55
N ILE A 94 6.11 2.92 -3.09
CA ILE A 94 4.82 2.61 -3.71
C ILE A 94 3.72 2.64 -2.65
N PHE A 95 3.92 1.98 -1.51
CA PHE A 95 2.95 1.97 -0.43
C PHE A 95 2.68 3.39 0.10
N LYS A 96 3.72 4.22 0.27
CA LYS A 96 3.56 5.63 0.65
C LYS A 96 2.67 6.41 -0.32
N LYS A 97 2.79 6.17 -1.64
CA LYS A 97 1.92 6.80 -2.65
C LYS A 97 0.46 6.39 -2.48
N VAL A 98 0.18 5.10 -2.24
CA VAL A 98 -1.18 4.62 -2.01
C VAL A 98 -1.75 5.17 -0.71
N TYR A 99 -0.95 5.18 0.37
CA TYR A 99 -1.36 5.72 1.65
C TYR A 99 -1.64 7.23 1.59
N LYS A 100 -0.91 7.97 0.74
CA LYS A 100 -1.18 9.39 0.50
C LYS A 100 -2.61 9.64 0.00
N ILE A 101 -3.16 8.76 -0.85
CA ILE A 101 -4.55 8.87 -1.30
C ILE A 101 -5.50 8.85 -0.09
N ALA A 102 -5.27 7.95 0.87
CA ALA A 102 -6.09 7.87 2.07
C ALA A 102 -5.95 9.10 2.98
N VAL A 103 -4.75 9.68 3.06
CA VAL A 103 -4.51 10.94 3.80
C VAL A 103 -5.26 12.09 3.13
N ASP A 104 -5.12 12.25 1.81
CA ASP A 104 -5.76 13.33 1.05
C ASP A 104 -7.30 13.23 1.12
N ASN A 105 -7.85 12.00 1.21
CA ASN A 105 -9.28 11.72 1.39
C ASN A 105 -9.73 11.63 2.87
N ARG A 106 -8.85 11.91 3.85
CA ARG A 106 -9.14 11.87 5.30
C ARG A 106 -9.70 10.53 5.80
N TRP A 107 -9.30 9.41 5.20
CA TRP A 107 -9.65 8.05 5.68
C TRP A 107 -8.80 7.58 6.86
N THR A 108 -7.79 8.35 7.23
CA THR A 108 -6.98 8.18 8.43
C THR A 108 -6.92 9.50 9.19
N ALA A 109 -6.90 9.45 10.51
CA ALA A 109 -6.73 10.63 11.37
C ALA A 109 -5.27 11.11 11.40
N TYR A 110 -4.31 10.19 11.22
CA TYR A 110 -2.88 10.48 11.34
C TYR A 110 -2.13 9.96 10.12
N ASN A 111 -1.09 10.68 9.70
CA ASN A 111 -0.22 10.23 8.63
C ASN A 111 0.87 9.29 9.18
N ALA A 112 0.69 7.97 9.03
CA ALA A 112 1.65 6.97 9.49
C ALA A 112 3.03 7.05 8.82
N PHE A 113 3.14 7.73 7.66
CA PHE A 113 4.41 7.98 6.96
C PHE A 113 5.05 9.34 7.31
N ALA A 114 4.45 10.13 8.22
CA ALA A 114 4.97 11.43 8.59
C ALA A 114 6.43 11.33 9.11
N GLY A 115 7.30 12.22 8.64
CA GLY A 115 8.72 12.25 9.02
C GLY A 115 9.59 11.12 8.45
N ARG A 116 9.01 10.09 7.80
CA ARG A 116 9.80 8.99 7.21
C ARG A 116 10.39 9.40 5.84
N ARG A 117 11.72 9.52 5.79
CA ARG A 117 12.48 9.60 4.54
C ARG A 117 12.66 8.20 3.97
N LEU A 118 12.27 8.03 2.71
CA LEU A 118 12.50 6.81 1.93
C LEU A 118 13.53 7.18 0.88
N THR A 119 14.77 6.74 1.08
CA THR A 119 15.92 7.04 0.22
C THR A 119 15.96 6.10 -0.98
#